data_AF-A0A2K3L6A1-F1
#
_entry.id   AF-A0A2K3L6A1-F1
#
_cell.length_a   1.000
_cell.length_b   1.000
_cell.length_c   1.000
_cell.angle_alpha   90.00
_cell.angle_beta   90.00
_cell.angle_gamma   90.00
#
_symmetry.space_group_name_H-M   'P 1'
#
loop_
_entity.id
_entity.type
_entity.pdbx_description
1 polymer ?
#
loop_
_entity_poly.entity_id
_entity_poly.type
_entity_poly.pdbx_seq_one_letter_code
_entity_poly.pdbx_strand_id
1 'polypeptide(L)'
;STLSTTNIKPTTNTIANQTLVPPNVSSNYDKTIETIKQSKKFQPTVLNCSSGNQTCSSNYPTTTLETEKNSAVCPEYFRWIHEDLKPWKEKGISREMVEMAKKTAHFRLVVKNGKGYLEKYQESIQTRDVFTVWGILQLLRKYPGKVPDLEIMFDCNDKPVVPMGLYDGPNVIGPPPVFGYCVDRWSQDIVFPDWSFWGWAEINIRPWENLLKDIKKGNEKIKWNDREPYAYWKGNPFTALTRLDLLKCNASTTHDWNVRLFSQDWIKESEQGFNHSNLADQCTYR
;
A
#
# COMPACT_ATOMS: atom_id res chain seq x y z
N SER A 1 8.90 41.84 7.00
CA SER A 1 7.90 42.24 6.00
C SER A 1 6.67 41.39 6.22
N THR A 2 5.59 42.02 6.64
CA THR A 2 4.32 41.44 7.08
C THR A 2 3.62 40.61 6.00
N LEU A 3 3.36 39.33 6.28
CA LEU A 3 2.52 38.46 5.44
C LEU A 3 1.06 38.59 5.88
N SER A 4 0.27 39.15 4.99
CA SER A 4 -1.15 39.46 5.16
C SER A 4 -2.00 38.19 5.01
N THR A 5 -2.80 37.91 6.04
CA THR A 5 -3.85 36.88 6.07
C THR A 5 -5.06 37.37 5.27
N THR A 6 -5.45 36.64 4.22
CA THR A 6 -6.75 36.81 3.58
C THR A 6 -7.65 35.63 3.91
N ASN A 7 -8.66 35.92 4.73
CA ASN A 7 -9.81 35.10 5.02
C ASN A 7 -10.65 34.90 3.75
N ILE A 8 -10.95 33.64 3.39
CA ILE A 8 -12.02 33.32 2.46
C ILE A 8 -13.03 32.44 3.21
N LYS A 9 -14.24 32.97 3.40
CA LYS A 9 -15.40 32.26 3.94
C LYS A 9 -15.80 31.12 2.99
N PRO A 10 -16.29 29.97 3.49
CA PRO A 10 -16.89 28.94 2.63
C PRO A 10 -18.29 29.38 2.19
N THR A 11 -18.50 29.46 0.89
CA THR A 11 -19.83 29.63 0.28
C THR A 11 -20.48 28.25 0.14
N THR A 12 -21.57 28.03 0.86
CA THR A 12 -22.45 26.86 0.72
C THR A 12 -23.17 26.92 -0.62
N ASN A 13 -22.85 25.99 -1.53
CA ASN A 13 -23.68 25.68 -2.70
C ASN A 13 -24.20 24.24 -2.57
N THR A 14 -25.49 24.15 -2.31
CA THR A 14 -26.31 22.94 -2.33
C THR A 14 -26.38 22.39 -3.76
N ILE A 15 -25.82 21.21 -4.01
CA ILE A 15 -26.05 20.46 -5.26
C ILE A 15 -26.97 19.30 -4.94
N ALA A 16 -28.11 19.30 -5.63
CA ALA A 16 -29.21 18.37 -5.48
C ALA A 16 -28.84 16.92 -5.86
N ASN A 17 -29.45 15.98 -5.14
CA ASN A 17 -29.44 14.55 -5.43
C ASN A 17 -29.89 14.27 -6.88
N GLN A 18 -29.01 13.66 -7.68
CA GLN A 18 -29.40 12.92 -8.88
C GLN A 18 -28.92 11.47 -8.77
N THR A 19 -29.89 10.57 -8.65
CA THR A 19 -29.74 9.13 -8.62
C THR A 19 -29.36 8.65 -10.02
N LEU A 20 -28.13 8.19 -10.23
CA LEU A 20 -27.71 7.52 -11.46
C LEU A 20 -28.04 6.03 -11.36
N VAL A 21 -28.96 5.55 -12.20
CA VAL A 21 -29.27 4.12 -12.38
C VAL A 21 -28.26 3.53 -13.38
N PRO A 22 -27.57 2.42 -13.06
CA PRO A 22 -26.67 1.78 -14.02
C PRO A 22 -27.44 0.99 -15.10
N PRO A 23 -26.94 0.94 -16.35
CA PRO A 23 -27.55 0.16 -17.43
C PRO A 23 -27.32 -1.35 -17.25
N ASN A 24 -28.34 -2.12 -17.61
CA ASN A 24 -28.37 -3.59 -17.62
C ASN A 24 -27.30 -4.17 -18.57
N VAL A 25 -26.27 -4.81 -18.02
CA VAL A 25 -25.29 -5.63 -18.78
C VAL A 25 -25.30 -7.04 -18.20
N SER A 26 -26.30 -7.84 -18.59
CA SER A 26 -26.54 -9.17 -17.99
C SER A 26 -26.13 -10.37 -18.87
N SER A 27 -25.64 -10.20 -20.11
CA SER A 27 -25.49 -11.35 -21.03
C SER A 27 -24.05 -11.76 -21.37
N ASN A 28 -23.03 -10.97 -21.03
CA ASN A 28 -21.63 -11.29 -21.32
C ASN A 28 -20.82 -11.77 -20.10
N TYR A 29 -21.40 -11.73 -18.90
CA TYR A 29 -20.74 -12.21 -17.68
C TYR A 29 -20.68 -13.74 -17.62
N ASP A 30 -21.75 -14.43 -18.04
CA ASP A 30 -21.88 -15.88 -17.87
C ASP A 30 -20.92 -16.69 -18.76
N LYS A 31 -20.65 -16.24 -19.99
CA LYS A 31 -19.69 -16.91 -20.90
C LYS A 31 -18.24 -16.77 -20.42
N THR A 32 -17.94 -15.71 -19.69
CA THR A 32 -16.60 -15.46 -19.14
C THR A 32 -16.33 -16.37 -17.94
N ILE A 33 -17.37 -16.71 -17.15
CA ILE A 33 -17.28 -17.60 -15.99
C ILE A 33 -17.03 -19.06 -16.39
N GLU A 34 -17.64 -19.55 -17.48
CA GLU A 34 -17.42 -20.93 -17.94
C GLU A 34 -15.98 -21.17 -18.42
N THR A 35 -15.36 -20.18 -19.05
CA THR A 35 -13.98 -20.30 -19.57
C THR A 35 -12.93 -20.29 -18.46
N ILE A 36 -13.23 -19.71 -17.29
CA ILE A 36 -12.29 -19.62 -16.15
C ILE A 36 -12.25 -20.93 -15.34
N LYS A 37 -13.28 -21.79 -15.42
CA LYS A 37 -13.35 -23.06 -14.67
C LYS A 37 -12.29 -24.10 -15.07
N GLN A 38 -11.61 -23.93 -16.20
CA GLN A 38 -10.61 -24.91 -16.69
C GLN A 38 -9.16 -24.63 -16.27
N SER A 39 -8.86 -23.52 -15.59
CA SER A 39 -7.51 -23.28 -15.06
C SER A 39 -7.44 -23.58 -13.57
N LYS A 40 -6.51 -24.44 -13.14
CA LYS A 40 -6.11 -24.61 -11.73
C LYS A 40 -5.38 -23.36 -11.18
N LYS A 41 -5.89 -22.16 -11.46
CA LYS A 41 -5.40 -20.90 -10.90
C LYS A 41 -6.38 -20.42 -9.85
N PHE A 42 -5.82 -20.02 -8.72
CA PHE A 42 -6.48 -19.47 -7.54
C PHE A 42 -7.70 -18.61 -7.93
N GLN A 43 -8.89 -19.08 -7.55
CA GLN A 43 -10.14 -18.32 -7.66
C GLN A 43 -10.19 -17.35 -6.47
N PRO A 44 -10.25 -16.03 -6.67
CA PRO A 44 -10.42 -15.11 -5.56
C PRO A 44 -11.79 -15.38 -4.93
N THR A 45 -11.79 -15.96 -3.74
CA THR A 45 -13.01 -16.18 -2.96
C THR A 45 -13.58 -14.83 -2.53
N VAL A 46 -14.66 -14.41 -3.19
CA VAL A 46 -15.43 -13.20 -2.89
C VAL A 46 -15.89 -13.25 -1.43
N LEU A 47 -15.64 -12.17 -0.67
CA LEU A 47 -16.18 -12.03 0.68
C LEU A 47 -17.67 -11.70 0.60
N ASN A 48 -18.50 -12.60 1.09
CA ASN A 48 -19.92 -12.41 1.32
C ASN A 48 -20.10 -11.87 2.75
N CYS A 49 -20.21 -10.54 2.88
CA CYS A 49 -20.44 -9.87 4.16
C CYS A 49 -21.85 -9.25 4.14
N SER A 50 -22.62 -9.48 5.20
CA SER A 50 -23.98 -8.97 5.34
C SER A 50 -23.95 -7.47 5.62
N SER A 51 -24.63 -6.66 4.79
CA SER A 51 -24.80 -5.22 5.04
C SER A 51 -25.62 -5.01 6.31
N GLY A 52 -24.95 -4.75 7.44
CA GLY A 52 -25.61 -4.44 8.72
C GLY A 52 -24.81 -4.81 9.95
N ASN A 53 -24.00 -5.87 9.88
CA ASN A 53 -23.06 -6.27 10.94
C ASN A 53 -21.65 -6.33 10.33
N GLN A 54 -20.64 -5.76 10.99
CA GLN A 54 -19.23 -5.82 10.57
C GLN A 54 -18.61 -7.23 10.72
N THR A 55 -19.42 -8.27 10.56
CA THR A 55 -19.07 -9.68 10.72
C THR A 55 -19.33 -10.38 9.40
N CYS A 56 -18.28 -10.90 8.76
CA CYS A 56 -18.42 -11.72 7.57
C CYS A 56 -18.67 -13.19 7.96
N SER A 57 -19.50 -13.90 7.19
CA SER A 57 -19.86 -15.30 7.44
C SER A 57 -18.62 -16.20 7.45
N SER A 58 -18.51 -17.14 8.40
CA SER A 58 -17.34 -18.04 8.51
C SER A 58 -17.37 -19.24 7.55
N ASN A 59 -18.37 -19.33 6.66
CA ASN A 59 -18.60 -20.49 5.80
C ASN A 59 -17.71 -20.51 4.54
N TYR A 60 -16.44 -20.11 4.66
CA TYR A 60 -15.50 -20.18 3.55
C TYR A 60 -14.78 -21.53 3.54
N PRO A 61 -14.58 -22.14 2.36
CA PRO A 61 -13.84 -23.38 2.24
C PRO A 61 -12.42 -23.18 2.77
N THR A 62 -12.12 -23.87 3.87
CA THR A 62 -10.79 -24.00 4.46
C THR A 62 -10.09 -25.10 3.69
N THR A 63 -9.77 -24.87 2.42
CA THR A 63 -8.91 -25.81 1.70
C THR A 63 -7.53 -25.69 2.32
N THR A 64 -7.21 -26.59 3.24
CA THR A 64 -5.85 -26.82 3.71
C THR A 64 -5.05 -27.15 2.47
N LEU A 65 -4.33 -26.17 1.91
CA LEU A 65 -3.27 -26.46 0.96
C LEU A 65 -2.32 -27.37 1.72
N GLU A 66 -2.27 -28.64 1.32
CA GLU A 66 -1.22 -29.56 1.72
C GLU A 66 0.09 -28.80 1.55
N THR A 67 0.73 -28.51 2.68
CA THR A 67 1.99 -27.79 2.68
C THR A 67 2.97 -28.71 1.95
N GLU A 68 3.17 -28.51 0.65
CA GLU A 68 4.32 -29.07 -0.04
C GLU A 68 5.51 -28.68 0.83
N LYS A 69 6.14 -29.66 1.48
CA LYS A 69 7.41 -29.50 2.19
C LYS A 69 8.49 -29.27 1.14
N ASN A 70 8.38 -28.17 0.41
CA ASN A 70 9.51 -27.66 -0.33
C ASN A 70 10.48 -27.13 0.72
N SER A 71 11.71 -27.67 0.69
CA SER A 71 12.87 -27.18 1.43
C SER A 71 13.31 -25.79 0.92
N ALA A 72 12.35 -24.94 0.59
CA ALA A 72 12.56 -23.64 0.01
C ALA A 72 13.29 -22.80 1.05
N VAL A 73 14.55 -22.51 0.75
CA VAL A 73 15.33 -21.49 1.47
C VAL A 73 14.52 -20.20 1.40
N CYS A 74 14.25 -19.61 2.56
CA CYS A 74 13.56 -18.33 2.63
C CYS A 74 14.35 -17.31 1.79
N PRO A 75 13.73 -16.62 0.80
CA PRO A 75 14.42 -15.65 -0.01
C PRO A 75 15.21 -14.63 0.82
N GLU A 76 16.40 -14.23 0.33
CA GLU A 76 17.36 -13.41 1.10
C GLU A 76 16.75 -12.10 1.61
N TYR A 77 15.84 -11.50 0.85
CA TYR A 77 15.16 -10.26 1.25
C TYR A 77 14.30 -10.39 2.50
N PHE A 78 13.88 -11.60 2.90
CA PHE A 78 13.19 -11.81 4.17
C PHE A 78 14.10 -11.70 5.39
N ARG A 79 15.43 -11.61 5.21
CA ARG A 79 16.36 -11.33 6.33
C ARG A 79 16.03 -10.02 7.04
N TRP A 80 15.43 -9.05 6.34
CA TRP A 80 15.06 -7.77 6.90
C TRP A 80 14.01 -7.88 8.00
N ILE A 81 13.15 -8.91 7.98
CA ILE A 81 12.25 -9.21 9.11
C ILE A 81 13.05 -9.43 10.40
N HIS A 82 14.20 -10.09 10.32
CA HIS A 82 15.05 -10.31 11.49
C HIS A 82 15.78 -9.04 11.94
N GLU A 83 16.12 -8.14 11.03
CA GLU A 83 16.73 -6.85 11.37
C GLU A 83 15.70 -5.90 11.99
N ASP A 84 14.50 -5.81 11.41
CA ASP A 84 13.41 -4.97 11.93
C ASP A 84 12.98 -5.42 13.34
N LEU A 85 12.93 -6.73 13.59
CA LEU A 85 12.55 -7.29 14.90
C LEU A 85 13.70 -7.39 15.91
N LYS A 86 14.93 -7.06 15.49
CA LYS A 86 16.13 -7.14 16.34
C LYS A 86 16.03 -6.39 17.67
N PRO A 87 15.41 -5.19 17.75
CA PRO A 87 15.33 -4.45 19.02
C PRO A 87 14.66 -5.23 20.17
N TRP A 88 13.76 -6.17 19.85
CA TRP A 88 13.03 -6.97 20.83
C TRP A 88 13.53 -8.41 20.97
N LYS A 89 14.63 -8.78 20.29
CA LYS A 89 15.11 -10.16 20.22
C LYS A 89 15.43 -10.76 21.60
N GLU A 90 16.05 -9.98 22.49
CA GLU A 90 16.53 -10.47 23.79
C GLU A 90 15.47 -10.37 24.89
N LYS A 91 14.74 -9.25 24.94
CA LYS A 91 13.81 -8.91 26.03
C LYS A 91 12.33 -9.17 25.69
N GLY A 92 12.02 -9.43 24.42
CA GLY A 92 10.66 -9.52 23.94
C GLY A 92 9.95 -8.16 23.88
N ILE A 93 8.65 -8.22 23.60
CA ILE A 93 7.75 -7.07 23.54
C ILE A 93 6.87 -7.09 24.78
N SER A 94 6.92 -6.04 25.59
CA SER A 94 6.05 -5.91 26.78
C SER A 94 4.70 -5.29 26.43
N ARG A 95 3.70 -5.47 27.32
CA ARG A 95 2.37 -4.86 27.13
C ARG A 95 2.46 -3.34 27.11
N GLU A 96 3.31 -2.77 27.95
CA GLU A 96 3.56 -1.33 28.05
C GLU A 96 4.13 -0.78 26.74
N MET A 97 5.04 -1.51 26.08
CA MET A 97 5.56 -1.13 24.75
C MET A 97 4.47 -1.07 23.68
N VAL A 98 3.58 -2.07 23.67
CA VAL A 98 2.44 -2.12 22.75
C VAL A 98 1.52 -0.92 23.01
N GLU A 99 1.21 -0.61 24.26
CA GLU A 99 0.34 0.54 24.57
C GLU A 99 1.01 1.89 24.27
N MET A 100 2.35 2.01 24.35
CA MET A 100 3.06 3.22 23.89
C MET A 100 2.85 3.51 22.39
N ALA A 101 2.76 2.46 21.56
CA ALA A 101 2.55 2.58 20.12
C ALA A 101 1.19 3.21 19.76
N LYS A 102 0.20 3.18 20.67
CA LYS A 102 -1.12 3.80 20.47
C LYS A 102 -1.04 5.30 20.14
N LYS A 103 0.02 5.98 20.57
CA LYS A 103 0.23 7.41 20.31
C LYS A 103 0.30 7.74 18.82
N THR A 104 0.80 6.82 18.00
CA THR A 104 1.03 7.02 16.56
C THR A 104 0.18 6.10 15.70
N ALA A 105 -0.21 4.93 16.22
CA ALA A 105 -1.00 3.95 15.48
C ALA A 105 -2.35 4.50 15.02
N HIS A 106 -2.71 4.16 13.79
CA HIS A 106 -4.03 4.38 13.21
C HIS A 106 -5.05 3.34 13.66
N PHE A 107 -4.59 2.09 13.80
CA PHE A 107 -5.41 1.02 14.31
C PHE A 107 -4.59 0.00 15.09
N ARG A 108 -5.28 -0.70 15.98
CA ARG A 108 -4.82 -1.93 16.62
C ARG A 108 -5.53 -3.11 15.98
N LEU A 109 -4.76 -4.09 15.54
CA LEU A 109 -5.28 -5.37 15.07
C LEU A 109 -4.89 -6.48 16.04
N VAL A 110 -5.85 -7.30 16.45
CA VAL A 110 -5.63 -8.46 17.32
C VAL A 110 -6.04 -9.71 16.57
N VAL A 111 -5.14 -10.69 16.47
CA VAL A 111 -5.49 -12.05 16.05
C VAL A 111 -5.63 -12.88 17.32
N LYS A 112 -6.80 -13.50 17.51
CA LYS A 112 -7.06 -14.40 18.63
C LYS A 112 -7.86 -15.61 18.15
N ASN A 113 -7.33 -16.81 18.38
CA ASN A 113 -7.92 -18.07 17.92
C ASN A 113 -8.27 -18.03 16.41
N GLY A 114 -7.35 -17.51 15.59
CA GLY A 114 -7.52 -17.39 14.15
C GLY A 114 -8.54 -16.34 13.68
N LYS A 115 -9.10 -15.52 14.58
CA LYS A 115 -10.01 -14.43 14.26
C LYS A 115 -9.32 -13.08 14.43
N GLY A 116 -9.46 -12.21 13.44
CA GLY A 116 -8.99 -10.83 13.49
C GLY A 116 -10.02 -9.90 14.14
N TYR A 117 -9.57 -9.01 15.02
CA TYR A 117 -10.32 -7.95 15.66
C TYR A 117 -9.61 -6.63 15.39
N LEU A 118 -10.36 -5.56 15.14
CA LEU A 118 -9.81 -4.25 14.79
C LEU A 118 -10.38 -3.19 15.71
N GLU A 119 -9.50 -2.38 16.30
CA GLU A 119 -9.86 -1.14 17.01
C GLU A 119 -9.22 0.02 16.25
N LYS A 120 -10.03 0.95 15.76
CA LYS A 120 -9.53 2.16 15.08
C LYS A 120 -9.25 3.26 16.11
N TYR A 121 -8.11 3.94 15.96
CA TYR A 121 -7.72 5.06 16.81
C TYR A 121 -7.84 6.40 16.09
N GLN A 122 -7.51 6.45 14.79
CA GLN A 122 -7.60 7.65 13.97
C GLN A 122 -7.81 7.27 12.50
N GLU A 123 -8.27 8.25 11.71
CA GLU A 123 -8.51 8.07 10.28
C GLU A 123 -7.20 7.93 9.49
N SER A 124 -7.20 7.02 8.53
CA SER A 124 -6.09 6.83 7.60
C SER A 124 -6.19 7.79 6.43
N ILE A 125 -5.05 8.09 5.80
CA ILE A 125 -5.04 8.73 4.49
C ILE A 125 -5.72 7.75 3.52
N GLN A 126 -6.83 8.16 2.91
CA GLN A 126 -7.51 7.35 1.89
C GLN A 126 -7.86 5.95 2.41
N THR A 127 -7.92 4.93 1.55
CA THR A 127 -8.29 3.54 1.93
C THR A 127 -7.10 2.66 2.31
N ARG A 128 -5.98 3.25 2.76
CA ARG A 128 -4.75 2.50 3.09
C ARG A 128 -4.98 1.46 4.18
N ASP A 129 -5.67 1.84 5.26
CA ASP A 129 -6.01 0.92 6.35
C ASP A 129 -6.90 -0.24 5.86
N VAL A 130 -7.89 0.04 5.02
CA VAL A 130 -8.80 -0.97 4.45
C VAL A 130 -8.03 -2.03 3.66
N PHE A 131 -7.13 -1.62 2.78
CA PHE A 131 -6.31 -2.54 1.98
C PHE A 131 -5.31 -3.33 2.82
N THR A 132 -4.73 -2.72 3.85
CA THR A 132 -3.85 -3.42 4.79
C THR A 132 -4.59 -4.48 5.59
N VAL A 133 -5.77 -4.14 6.13
CA VAL A 133 -6.65 -5.11 6.80
C VAL A 133 -7.08 -6.22 5.84
N TRP A 134 -7.39 -5.87 4.59
CA TRP A 134 -7.71 -6.85 3.55
C TRP A 134 -6.57 -7.85 3.31
N GLY A 135 -5.32 -7.37 3.28
CA GLY A 135 -4.14 -8.21 3.18
C GLY A 135 -3.98 -9.19 4.35
N ILE A 136 -4.20 -8.71 5.58
CA ILE A 136 -4.14 -9.54 6.78
C ILE A 136 -5.27 -10.59 6.77
N LEU A 137 -6.48 -10.23 6.35
CA LEU A 137 -7.59 -11.18 6.21
C LEU A 137 -7.25 -12.29 5.19
N GLN A 138 -6.58 -11.95 4.07
CA GLN A 138 -6.10 -12.96 3.14
C GLN A 138 -5.05 -13.88 3.76
N LEU A 139 -4.12 -13.35 4.57
CA LEU A 139 -3.14 -14.15 5.30
C LEU A 139 -3.81 -15.16 6.23
N LEU A 140 -4.76 -14.71 7.06
CA LEU A 140 -5.50 -15.57 7.99
C LEU A 140 -6.27 -16.68 7.25
N ARG A 141 -6.86 -16.37 6.10
CA ARG A 141 -7.58 -17.35 5.27
C ARG A 141 -6.65 -18.34 4.57
N LYS A 142 -5.50 -17.88 4.09
CA LYS A 142 -4.53 -18.72 3.38
C LYS A 142 -3.82 -19.70 4.32
N TYR A 143 -3.63 -19.31 5.58
CA TYR A 143 -2.91 -20.10 6.57
C TYR A 143 -3.73 -20.30 7.86
N PRO A 144 -4.89 -20.99 7.78
CA PRO A 144 -5.77 -21.20 8.92
C PRO A 144 -5.04 -21.97 10.03
N GLY A 145 -5.10 -21.46 11.26
CA GLY A 145 -4.46 -22.06 12.43
C GLY A 145 -2.91 -21.96 12.47
N LYS A 146 -2.27 -21.34 11.47
CA LYS A 146 -0.81 -21.14 11.45
C LYS A 146 -0.38 -19.73 11.87
N VAL A 147 -1.29 -18.76 11.81
CA VAL A 147 -1.04 -17.40 12.35
C VAL A 147 -1.27 -17.45 13.85
N PRO A 148 -0.27 -17.13 14.69
CA PRO A 148 -0.41 -17.18 16.14
C PRO A 148 -1.31 -16.05 16.64
N ASP A 149 -1.74 -16.18 17.91
CA ASP A 149 -2.35 -15.06 18.62
C ASP A 149 -1.33 -13.92 18.76
N LEU A 150 -1.70 -12.72 18.33
CA LEU A 150 -0.81 -11.56 18.27
C LEU A 150 -1.60 -10.25 18.29
N GLU A 151 -0.92 -9.17 18.63
CA GLU A 151 -1.45 -7.80 18.56
C GLU A 151 -0.49 -6.93 17.73
N ILE A 152 -1.03 -6.14 16.81
CA ILE A 152 -0.31 -5.25 15.90
C ILE A 152 -0.81 -3.84 16.12
N MET A 153 0.13 -2.91 16.30
CA MET A 153 -0.12 -1.47 16.28
C MET A 153 0.38 -0.95 14.94
N PHE A 154 -0.50 -0.36 14.13
CA PHE A 154 -0.20 -0.04 12.74
C PHE A 154 -0.31 1.46 12.47
N ASP A 155 0.76 2.06 11.95
CA ASP A 155 0.78 3.42 11.42
C ASP A 155 0.61 3.42 9.90
N CYS A 156 -0.35 4.20 9.40
CA CYS A 156 -0.68 4.23 7.98
C CYS A 156 -0.05 5.40 7.19
N ASN A 157 0.84 6.18 7.81
CA ASN A 157 1.46 7.33 7.18
C ASN A 157 2.68 6.96 6.34
N ASP A 158 3.21 7.94 5.61
CA ASP A 158 4.36 7.76 4.72
C ASP A 158 5.71 7.70 5.46
N LYS A 159 5.79 8.30 6.66
CA LYS A 159 7.06 8.48 7.40
C LYS A 159 7.10 7.57 8.63
N PRO A 160 8.25 6.96 8.93
CA PRO A 160 8.44 6.19 10.15
C PRO A 160 8.24 7.07 11.40
N VAL A 161 7.77 6.46 12.49
CA VAL A 161 7.35 7.16 13.71
C VAL A 161 8.10 6.71 14.97
N VAL A 162 9.04 5.77 14.87
CA VAL A 162 9.86 5.28 15.99
C VAL A 162 11.33 5.62 15.77
N PRO A 163 11.79 6.85 16.06
CA PRO A 163 13.20 7.23 15.87
C PRO A 163 14.16 6.43 16.76
N MET A 164 15.32 6.09 16.20
CA MET A 164 16.46 5.54 16.97
C MET A 164 16.97 6.55 18.01
N GLY A 165 17.61 6.05 19.07
CA GLY A 165 18.19 6.88 20.12
C GLY A 165 17.21 7.36 21.20
N LEU A 166 15.91 7.43 20.90
CA LEU A 166 14.90 7.85 21.88
C LEU A 166 14.60 6.77 22.94
N TYR A 167 14.92 5.51 22.65
CA TYR A 167 14.55 4.36 23.46
C TYR A 167 15.74 3.59 24.05
N ASP A 168 16.96 4.16 23.98
CA ASP A 168 18.21 3.52 24.41
C ASP A 168 18.66 3.93 25.83
N GLY A 169 17.80 4.63 26.58
CA GLY A 169 18.12 5.14 27.93
C GLY A 169 17.88 4.13 29.07
N PRO A 170 18.52 4.32 30.23
CA PRO A 170 18.47 3.38 31.36
C PRO A 170 17.07 3.21 31.99
N ASN A 171 16.16 4.16 31.74
CA ASN A 171 14.79 4.15 32.27
C ASN A 171 13.73 3.89 31.19
N VAL A 172 14.14 3.51 29.98
CA VAL A 172 13.21 3.24 28.87
C VAL A 172 13.07 1.73 28.72
N ILE A 173 11.83 1.24 28.72
CA ILE A 173 11.55 -0.20 28.60
C ILE A 173 12.00 -0.76 27.24
N GLY A 174 12.03 0.10 26.21
CA GLY A 174 12.46 -0.18 24.84
C GLY A 174 11.54 0.52 23.83
N PRO A 175 11.79 0.35 22.53
CA PRO A 175 10.98 0.96 21.48
C PRO A 175 9.57 0.35 21.40
N PRO A 176 8.53 1.15 21.08
CA PRO A 176 7.21 0.62 20.75
C PRO A 176 7.23 -0.15 19.42
N PRO A 177 6.65 -1.36 19.33
CA PRO A 177 6.58 -2.12 18.08
C PRO A 177 5.47 -1.57 17.18
N VAL A 178 5.81 -0.62 16.33
CA VAL A 178 4.88 -0.03 15.34
C VAL A 178 5.15 -0.64 13.98
N PHE A 179 4.11 -1.18 13.35
CA PHE A 179 4.17 -1.58 11.95
C PHE A 179 3.83 -0.40 11.05
N GLY A 180 4.53 -0.27 9.93
CA GLY A 180 4.27 0.78 8.95
C GLY A 180 4.75 0.37 7.56
N TYR A 181 4.52 1.25 6.58
CA TYR A 181 4.84 0.97 5.19
C TYR A 181 6.28 1.35 4.80
N CYS A 182 6.88 2.28 5.55
CA CYS A 182 8.20 2.83 5.30
C CYS A 182 9.05 2.75 6.56
N VAL A 183 10.34 2.43 6.39
CA VAL A 183 11.37 2.47 7.43
C VAL A 183 12.64 3.06 6.84
N ASP A 184 13.49 3.65 7.69
CA ASP A 184 14.84 4.06 7.29
C ASP A 184 15.86 3.66 8.36
N ARG A 185 17.15 3.90 8.07
CA ARG A 185 18.25 3.51 8.97
C ARG A 185 18.27 4.23 10.31
N TRP A 186 17.39 5.21 10.52
CA TRP A 186 17.27 6.03 11.71
C TRP A 186 15.97 5.78 12.46
N SER A 187 15.18 4.79 12.05
CA SER A 187 13.95 4.39 12.72
C SER A 187 13.93 2.90 13.07
N GLN A 188 13.00 2.53 13.96
CA GLN A 188 12.83 1.17 14.50
C GLN A 188 11.41 0.65 14.25
N ASP A 189 10.68 1.25 13.32
CA ASP A 189 9.41 0.75 12.81
C ASP A 189 9.62 -0.61 12.12
N ILE A 190 8.59 -1.45 12.15
CA ILE A 190 8.59 -2.78 11.52
C ILE A 190 7.92 -2.66 10.16
N VAL A 191 8.64 -2.97 9.08
CA VAL A 191 8.08 -2.81 7.74
C VAL A 191 7.00 -3.88 7.48
N PHE A 192 5.90 -3.44 6.90
CA PHE A 192 4.82 -4.29 6.41
C PHE A 192 4.63 -4.08 4.91
N PRO A 193 4.24 -5.11 4.13
CA PRO A 193 3.91 -4.93 2.73
C PRO A 193 2.90 -3.80 2.51
N ASP A 194 3.27 -2.84 1.68
CA ASP A 194 2.49 -1.64 1.40
C ASP A 194 1.07 -1.96 0.91
N TRP A 195 0.08 -1.14 1.28
CA TRP A 195 -1.31 -1.30 0.88
C TRP A 195 -1.46 -1.40 -0.65
N SER A 196 -0.57 -0.72 -1.40
CA SER A 196 -0.57 -0.68 -2.86
C SER A 196 -0.35 -2.04 -3.53
N PHE A 197 0.11 -3.08 -2.82
CA PHE A 197 0.08 -4.45 -3.35
C PHE A 197 -1.34 -4.90 -3.72
N TRP A 198 -2.34 -4.47 -2.97
CA TRP A 198 -3.75 -4.73 -3.24
C TRP A 198 -4.42 -3.66 -4.11
N GLY A 199 -3.67 -2.60 -4.44
CA GLY A 199 -4.10 -1.49 -5.29
C GLY A 199 -4.17 -0.17 -4.53
N TRP A 200 -4.40 0.89 -5.30
CA TRP A 200 -4.58 2.24 -4.81
C TRP A 200 -5.67 2.90 -5.66
N ALA A 201 -6.92 2.67 -5.24
CA ALA A 201 -8.11 3.00 -6.02
C ALA A 201 -8.22 4.50 -6.31
N GLU A 202 -7.83 5.32 -5.33
CA GLU A 202 -7.88 6.78 -5.38
C GLU A 202 -7.01 7.39 -6.48
N ILE A 203 -6.00 6.65 -6.96
CA ILE A 203 -5.14 7.07 -8.08
C ILE A 203 -5.11 6.06 -9.24
N ASN A 204 -6.14 5.21 -9.33
CA ASN A 204 -6.34 4.24 -10.40
C ASN A 204 -5.17 3.25 -10.58
N ILE A 205 -4.48 2.88 -9.49
CA ILE A 205 -3.49 1.81 -9.51
C ILE A 205 -4.19 0.50 -9.15
N ARG A 206 -4.07 -0.48 -10.05
CA ARG A 206 -4.62 -1.83 -9.85
C ARG A 206 -3.73 -2.66 -8.91
N PRO A 207 -4.29 -3.76 -8.34
CA PRO A 207 -3.50 -4.72 -7.59
C PRO A 207 -2.24 -5.15 -8.35
N TRP A 208 -1.17 -5.41 -7.61
CA TRP A 208 0.18 -5.64 -8.16
C TRP A 208 0.20 -6.74 -9.24
N GLU A 209 -0.54 -7.84 -9.06
CA GLU A 209 -0.58 -8.93 -10.05
C GLU A 209 -1.14 -8.50 -11.41
N ASN A 210 -2.11 -7.60 -11.42
CA ASN A 210 -2.71 -7.06 -12.64
C ASN A 210 -1.82 -5.97 -13.24
N LEU A 211 -1.30 -5.07 -12.39
CA LEU A 211 -0.39 -4.02 -12.81
C LEU A 211 0.88 -4.59 -13.46
N LEU A 212 1.47 -5.63 -12.86
CA LEU A 212 2.67 -6.28 -13.39
C LEU A 212 2.45 -6.88 -14.79
N LYS A 213 1.28 -7.47 -15.06
CA LYS A 213 0.93 -7.98 -16.39
C LYS A 213 0.89 -6.86 -17.42
N ASP A 214 0.35 -5.71 -17.04
CA ASP A 214 0.21 -4.59 -17.95
C ASP A 214 1.53 -3.85 -18.15
N ILE A 215 2.37 -3.73 -17.12
CA ILE A 215 3.76 -3.27 -17.27
C ILE A 215 4.53 -4.19 -18.20
N LYS A 216 4.39 -5.52 -18.09
CA LYS A 216 5.05 -6.47 -19.01
C LYS A 216 4.61 -6.27 -20.46
N LYS A 217 3.30 -6.14 -20.70
CA LYS A 217 2.76 -5.83 -22.04
C LYS A 217 3.29 -4.48 -22.56
N GLY A 218 3.33 -3.46 -21.70
CA GLY A 218 3.89 -2.14 -22.02
C GLY A 218 5.36 -2.21 -22.41
N ASN A 219 6.14 -2.98 -21.66
CA ASN A 219 7.56 -3.22 -21.88
C ASN A 219 7.87 -3.92 -23.22
N GLU A 220 6.95 -4.78 -23.69
CA GLU A 220 7.06 -5.49 -24.97
C GLU A 220 6.77 -4.60 -26.20
N LYS A 221 6.14 -3.43 -26.02
CA LYS A 221 5.78 -2.52 -27.13
C LYS A 221 7.02 -1.98 -27.87
N ILE A 222 8.10 -1.70 -27.14
CA ILE A 222 9.33 -1.09 -27.67
C ILE A 222 10.54 -1.84 -27.15
N LYS A 223 11.35 -2.38 -28.07
CA LYS A 223 12.60 -3.07 -27.72
C LYS A 223 13.57 -2.08 -27.10
N TRP A 224 14.44 -2.55 -26.20
CA TRP A 224 15.42 -1.73 -25.50
C TRP A 224 16.21 -0.78 -26.41
N ASN A 225 16.73 -1.30 -27.54
CA ASN A 225 17.52 -0.52 -28.50
C ASN A 225 16.74 0.51 -29.31
N ASP A 226 15.40 0.48 -29.25
CA ASP A 226 14.51 1.40 -29.95
C ASP A 226 13.90 2.44 -28.99
N ARG A 227 14.19 2.34 -27.68
CA ARG A 227 13.77 3.33 -26.69
C ARG A 227 14.59 4.60 -26.78
N GLU A 228 13.98 5.71 -26.37
CA GLU A 228 14.62 7.01 -26.25
C GLU A 228 15.83 6.93 -25.31
N PRO A 229 17.02 7.40 -25.71
CA PRO A 229 18.26 7.21 -24.97
C PRO A 229 18.45 8.24 -23.85
N TYR A 230 17.37 8.53 -23.10
CA TYR A 230 17.38 9.48 -22.00
C TYR A 230 16.94 8.83 -20.71
N ALA A 231 17.57 9.20 -19.61
CA ALA A 231 17.03 8.88 -18.29
C ALA A 231 15.68 9.61 -18.12
N TYR A 232 14.70 8.93 -17.54
CA TYR A 232 13.34 9.45 -17.40
C TYR A 232 12.86 9.44 -15.96
N TRP A 233 12.18 10.52 -15.57
CA TRP A 233 11.43 10.56 -14.33
C TRP A 233 10.17 11.41 -14.48
N LYS A 234 9.05 10.90 -13.98
CA LYS A 234 7.80 11.63 -13.83
C LYS A 234 7.25 11.44 -12.43
N GLY A 235 6.98 12.52 -11.73
CA GLY A 235 6.48 12.44 -10.36
C GLY A 235 6.21 13.79 -9.74
N ASN A 236 5.60 13.80 -8.55
CA ASN A 236 5.35 15.03 -7.81
C ASN A 236 6.67 15.56 -7.24
N PRO A 237 7.17 16.74 -7.69
CA PRO A 237 8.44 17.27 -7.22
C PRO A 237 8.35 17.85 -5.81
N PHE A 238 7.16 18.24 -5.35
CA PHE A 238 6.97 18.94 -4.08
C PHE A 238 7.01 18.03 -2.85
N THR A 239 7.19 16.72 -3.02
CA THR A 239 7.30 15.77 -1.90
C THR A 239 8.70 15.71 -1.30
N ALA A 240 9.73 16.23 -1.99
CA ALA A 240 11.10 16.28 -1.47
C ALA A 240 11.92 17.37 -2.18
N LEU A 241 12.75 18.12 -1.43
CA LEU A 241 13.64 19.14 -1.99
C LEU A 241 14.58 18.57 -3.06
N THR A 242 15.04 17.33 -2.88
CA THR A 242 15.88 16.63 -3.86
C THR A 242 15.19 16.40 -5.20
N ARG A 243 13.86 16.25 -5.24
CA ARG A 243 13.09 16.13 -6.49
C ARG A 243 12.94 17.49 -7.18
N LEU A 244 12.76 18.57 -6.41
CA LEU A 244 12.82 19.94 -6.96
C LEU A 244 14.19 20.25 -7.55
N ASP A 245 15.26 19.85 -6.86
CA ASP A 245 16.62 20.01 -7.37
C ASP A 245 16.86 19.16 -8.63
N LEU A 246 16.34 17.93 -8.68
CA LEU A 246 16.43 17.08 -9.87
C LEU A 246 15.85 17.78 -11.10
N LEU A 247 14.74 18.51 -11.00
CA LEU A 247 14.14 19.24 -12.13
C LEU A 247 15.07 20.28 -12.77
N LYS A 248 16.08 20.78 -12.05
CA LYS A 248 17.09 21.71 -12.61
C LYS A 248 17.98 21.04 -13.66
N CYS A 249 18.02 19.71 -13.70
CA CYS A 249 18.77 18.93 -14.69
C CYS A 249 18.02 18.70 -16.00
N ASN A 250 16.80 19.24 -16.15
CA ASN A 250 16.07 19.13 -17.42
C ASN A 250 16.81 19.92 -18.53
N ALA A 251 16.59 19.53 -19.78
CA ALA A 251 17.26 20.16 -20.91
C ALA A 251 16.99 21.67 -20.97
N SER A 252 18.04 22.46 -21.18
CA SER A 252 17.98 23.91 -21.36
C SER A 252 18.50 24.29 -22.75
N THR A 253 18.42 25.58 -23.08
CA THR A 253 19.03 26.10 -24.32
C THR A 253 20.55 25.98 -24.35
N THR A 254 21.20 25.81 -23.19
CA THR A 254 22.65 25.81 -23.05
C THR A 254 23.23 24.43 -22.73
N HIS A 255 22.42 23.49 -22.22
CA HIS A 255 22.91 22.17 -21.82
C HIS A 255 21.79 21.11 -21.79
N ASP A 256 22.10 19.89 -22.25
CA ASP A 256 21.23 18.71 -22.13
C ASP A 256 21.98 17.60 -21.38
N TRP A 257 21.48 17.24 -20.20
CA TRP A 257 22.03 16.17 -19.35
C TRP A 257 21.63 14.76 -19.81
N ASN A 258 20.94 14.63 -20.95
CA ASN A 258 20.28 13.41 -21.41
C ASN A 258 19.24 12.87 -20.41
N VAL A 259 18.51 13.78 -19.76
CA VAL A 259 17.43 13.45 -18.82
C VAL A 259 16.13 14.11 -19.26
N ARG A 260 14.99 13.43 -19.08
CA ARG A 260 13.64 13.92 -19.35
C ARG A 260 12.83 13.85 -18.07
N LEU A 261 12.55 15.02 -17.51
CA LEU A 261 11.94 15.17 -16.20
C LEU A 261 10.58 15.86 -16.32
N PHE A 262 9.55 15.24 -15.76
CA PHE A 262 8.17 15.73 -15.86
C PHE A 262 7.52 15.83 -14.48
N SER A 263 6.90 16.98 -14.20
CA SER A 263 6.11 17.15 -12.98
C SER A 263 4.79 16.39 -13.10
N GLN A 264 4.44 15.60 -12.08
CA GLN A 264 3.14 14.96 -11.94
C GLN A 264 2.26 15.80 -11.01
N ASP A 265 1.19 16.35 -11.57
CA ASP A 265 0.14 17.05 -10.82
C ASP A 265 -1.02 16.09 -10.56
N TRP A 266 -1.15 15.61 -9.33
CA TRP A 266 -2.18 14.63 -8.96
C TRP A 266 -3.60 15.20 -8.98
N ILE A 267 -3.77 16.51 -8.77
CA ILE A 267 -5.08 17.16 -8.84
C ILE A 267 -5.55 17.12 -10.29
N LYS A 268 -4.71 17.58 -11.21
CA LYS A 268 -5.02 17.56 -12.64
C LYS A 268 -5.23 16.15 -13.17
N GLU A 269 -4.44 15.17 -12.74
CA GLU A 269 -4.66 13.78 -13.15
C GLU A 269 -5.99 13.23 -12.66
N SER A 270 -6.39 13.56 -11.43
CA SER A 270 -7.68 13.12 -10.89
C SER A 270 -8.85 13.64 -11.74
N GLU A 271 -8.78 14.88 -12.21
CA GLU A 271 -9.78 15.49 -13.10
C GLU A 271 -9.80 14.83 -14.50
N GLN A 272 -8.67 14.23 -14.90
CA GLN A 272 -8.48 13.61 -16.21
C GLN A 272 -8.54 12.07 -16.16
N GLY A 273 -8.93 11.48 -15.02
CA GLY A 273 -9.02 10.02 -14.87
C GLY A 273 -7.68 9.29 -14.87
N PHE A 274 -6.58 9.96 -14.53
CA PHE A 274 -5.21 9.42 -14.48
C PHE A 274 -4.67 8.90 -15.83
N ASN A 275 -5.25 9.36 -16.95
CA ASN A 275 -4.90 8.91 -18.29
C ASN A 275 -3.41 9.08 -18.64
N HIS A 276 -2.71 10.02 -18.02
CA HIS A 276 -1.29 10.26 -18.28
C HIS A 276 -0.38 9.71 -17.17
N SER A 277 -0.93 9.02 -16.17
CA SER A 277 -0.19 8.46 -15.04
C SER A 277 -0.03 6.94 -15.10
N ASN A 278 -0.48 6.30 -16.18
CA ASN A 278 -0.39 4.86 -16.32
C ASN A 278 1.08 4.38 -16.38
N LEU A 279 1.49 3.60 -15.38
CA LEU A 279 2.85 3.05 -15.27
C LEU A 279 3.21 2.15 -16.45
N ALA A 280 2.24 1.45 -17.05
CA ALA A 280 2.48 0.57 -18.19
C ALA A 280 2.87 1.31 -19.47
N ASP A 281 2.62 2.62 -19.56
CA ASP A 281 2.95 3.45 -20.72
C ASP A 281 4.29 4.19 -20.56
N GLN A 282 5.02 3.95 -19.46
CA GLN A 282 6.29 4.63 -19.17
C GLN A 282 7.53 3.88 -19.71
N CYS A 283 7.36 2.75 -20.40
CA CYS A 283 8.45 1.94 -20.95
C CYS A 283 9.02 2.47 -22.29
N THR A 284 9.09 3.80 -22.46
CA THR A 284 9.52 4.47 -23.70
C THR A 284 10.97 4.98 -23.66
N TYR A 285 11.54 5.10 -22.46
CA TYR A 285 12.89 5.58 -22.20
C TYR A 285 13.81 4.46 -21.68
N ARG A 286 15.14 4.64 -21.77
CA ARG A 286 16.15 3.70 -21.25
C ARG A 286 16.58 4.03 -19.82
#